data_AF-A0A195DIB6-F1
#
_entry.id   AF-A0A195DIB6-F1
#
_cell.length_a   1.000
_cell.length_b   1.000
_cell.length_c   1.000
_cell.angle_alpha   90.00
_cell.angle_beta   90.00
_cell.angle_gamma   90.00
#
_symmetry.space_group_name_H-M   'P 1'
#
loop_
_entity.id
_entity.type
_entity.pdbx_description
1 polymer ?
#
loop_
_entity_poly.entity_id
_entity_poly.type
_entity_poly.pdbx_seq_one_letter_code
_entity_poly.pdbx_strand_id
1 'polypeptide(L)'
;MAYYNICNCLLKVKKHFILNLIYIPFYIFCFITHLTGFPDTYIVGGKDAPVGKFPYQVSLRKSGRHACGGSIINHYTILTAGHCLANYRLMPDTLKSLTIHAGTNQLSENGTVYKAKQAIVHEAFNSSRLVNDIGLLILSTPIEYTKYIQPISLATTDIAPSGSYCILSGWGRIRIGGIIPDKLQEIELTVYDQFKCQLIQRRVRSNHICTLTRKGEGACYGDSGGPLVSNGVQIGIVSFGTPCARGRPDVYTRVASFTEWIKKYKMRALVCFIFTALVYGTEGAPHIGGKDAPIGNFPHQVSLRFNGGHMCGGSILDKYNILTAARCVKVFNQYDLDYLKIHAGTNWLDVPGAVYDVESVSVNSQYNENLIINDVALIHLKNPITYNVLVQPINLVTTDKELEGKPCTLSGWGNTSLNGSTSNNMQEIELTVYPQKDCKAAQPKVTDSHICTLTTEGEGACYGDFGGPLVANEVQIGIVSFSTSCAFGFPDIYTRVSSFVTWITEHLKK
;
A
#
# COMPACT_ATOMS: atom_id res chain seq x y z
N MET A 1 -59.87 47.68 43.42
CA MET A 1 -60.88 46.89 44.15
C MET A 1 -60.32 45.48 44.21
N ALA A 2 -59.96 44.87 45.36
CA ALA A 2 -60.71 44.66 46.61
C ALA A 2 -61.73 43.50 46.48
N TYR A 3 -61.84 42.53 47.39
CA TYR A 3 -61.15 42.32 48.69
C TYR A 3 -61.29 40.85 49.18
N TYR A 4 -60.21 40.20 49.67
CA TYR A 4 -60.16 39.21 50.81
C TYR A 4 -61.18 38.02 50.87
N ASN A 5 -61.35 37.11 51.88
CA ASN A 5 -60.77 36.70 53.20
C ASN A 5 -61.22 35.22 53.47
N ILE A 6 -60.79 34.36 54.43
CA ILE A 6 -59.61 34.21 55.32
C ILE A 6 -59.58 32.74 55.87
N CYS A 7 -58.40 32.18 56.21
CA CYS A 7 -58.14 31.33 57.40
C CYS A 7 -56.68 30.79 57.39
N ASN A 8 -55.71 31.35 58.14
CA ASN A 8 -55.47 31.32 59.59
C ASN A 8 -55.03 29.97 60.19
N CYS A 9 -53.75 29.88 60.57
CA CYS A 9 -53.35 29.78 61.99
C CYS A 9 -51.92 30.32 62.20
N LEU A 10 -51.45 30.44 63.45
CA LEU A 10 -50.26 31.22 63.85
C LEU A 10 -49.43 30.53 64.94
N LEU A 11 -48.22 31.08 65.18
CA LEU A 11 -47.32 31.03 66.36
C LEU A 11 -45.97 30.29 66.14
N LYS A 12 -44.80 30.64 66.71
CA LYS A 12 -44.13 31.89 67.19
C LYS A 12 -43.14 31.54 68.33
N VAL A 13 -41.83 31.69 68.12
CA VAL A 13 -40.77 31.47 69.15
C VAL A 13 -39.73 32.60 69.11
N LYS A 14 -39.05 32.91 70.23
CA LYS A 14 -38.18 34.09 70.40
C LYS A 14 -36.97 33.82 71.32
N LYS A 15 -35.80 34.38 70.97
CA LYS A 15 -34.52 34.57 71.71
C LYS A 15 -34.35 34.02 73.15
N HIS A 16 -33.23 33.31 73.37
CA HIS A 16 -32.20 33.52 74.42
C HIS A 16 -30.95 32.66 74.09
N PHE A 17 -29.82 32.66 74.83
CA PHE A 17 -28.82 33.74 75.01
C PHE A 17 -27.50 33.13 75.58
N ILE A 18 -26.34 33.48 75.00
CA ILE A 18 -24.99 33.52 75.63
C ILE A 18 -24.10 32.25 75.84
N LEU A 19 -22.80 32.48 75.61
CA LEU A 19 -21.53 31.85 76.07
C LEU A 19 -20.87 30.61 75.40
N ASN A 20 -19.54 30.76 75.27
CA ASN A 20 -18.43 29.85 74.91
C ASN A 20 -18.38 29.30 73.47
N LEU A 21 -17.41 29.72 72.61
CA LEU A 21 -15.95 29.44 72.61
C LEU A 21 -15.67 27.97 72.23
N ILE A 22 -15.09 27.62 71.07
CA ILE A 22 -13.87 28.15 70.39
C ILE A 22 -13.95 28.02 68.83
N TYR A 23 -13.04 28.70 68.12
CA TYR A 23 -12.78 28.77 66.65
C TYR A 23 -13.67 29.68 65.77
N ILE A 24 -13.05 30.81 65.38
CA ILE A 24 -13.47 31.87 64.43
C ILE A 24 -12.15 32.46 63.88
N PRO A 25 -12.02 32.97 62.63
CA PRO A 25 -12.75 32.72 61.38
C PRO A 25 -11.82 32.28 60.21
N PHE A 26 -12.36 32.06 59.02
CA PHE A 26 -11.77 32.64 57.79
C PHE A 26 -12.80 32.79 56.65
N TYR A 27 -13.69 33.78 56.76
CA TYR A 27 -14.74 34.08 55.76
C TYR A 27 -14.44 35.38 54.98
N ILE A 28 -13.21 35.53 54.46
CA ILE A 28 -12.84 36.59 53.50
C ILE A 28 -12.01 35.99 52.36
N PHE A 29 -12.69 35.29 51.44
CA PHE A 29 -12.34 35.31 50.00
C PHE A 29 -13.55 34.82 49.18
N CYS A 30 -14.51 35.72 48.95
CA CYS A 30 -15.70 35.44 48.12
C CYS A 30 -15.85 36.48 47.01
N PHE A 31 -14.79 36.63 46.20
CA PHE A 31 -14.81 37.24 44.87
C PHE A 31 -13.60 36.70 44.10
N ILE A 32 -13.79 36.31 42.83
CA ILE A 32 -12.88 35.44 42.06
C ILE A 32 -12.81 34.04 42.71
N THR A 33 -13.34 32.96 42.14
CA THR A 33 -13.53 32.65 40.71
C THR A 33 -14.98 32.36 40.31
N HIS A 34 -15.43 33.02 39.24
CA HIS A 34 -16.38 32.39 38.30
C HIS A 34 -15.59 31.58 37.27
N LEU A 35 -16.24 30.60 36.62
CA LEU A 35 -15.71 29.82 35.49
C LEU A 35 -14.50 28.90 35.80
N THR A 36 -14.62 28.02 36.79
CA THR A 36 -14.15 26.63 36.58
C THR A 36 -15.20 25.91 35.75
N GLY A 37 -15.25 26.20 34.44
CA GLY A 37 -15.96 25.32 33.51
C GLY A 37 -15.31 23.95 33.57
N PHE A 38 -16.10 22.89 33.76
CA PHE A 38 -15.60 21.54 33.44
C PHE A 38 -15.18 21.57 31.97
N PRO A 39 -13.92 21.24 31.62
CA PRO A 39 -13.46 21.39 30.25
C PRO A 39 -14.35 20.57 29.33
N ASP A 40 -14.85 21.20 28.26
CA ASP A 40 -15.70 20.54 27.29
C ASP A 40 -15.05 19.22 26.88
N THR A 41 -15.77 18.11 27.07
CA THR A 41 -15.23 16.79 26.77
C THR A 41 -15.41 16.49 25.29
N TYR A 42 -14.40 15.87 24.69
CA TYR A 42 -14.34 15.70 23.24
C TYR A 42 -14.58 14.24 22.83
N ILE A 43 -13.86 13.60 21.89
CA ILE A 43 -13.88 12.10 21.77
C ILE A 43 -13.80 11.58 23.19
N VAL A 44 -14.75 10.75 23.62
CA VAL A 44 -15.15 10.70 25.03
C VAL A 44 -13.92 10.58 25.94
N GLY A 45 -13.68 11.58 26.79
CA GLY A 45 -12.54 11.67 27.71
C GLY A 45 -11.26 12.37 27.18
N GLY A 46 -11.19 12.67 25.89
CA GLY A 46 -10.09 13.33 25.18
C GLY A 46 -10.26 14.83 24.97
N LYS A 47 -9.51 15.40 24.02
CA LYS A 47 -9.34 16.86 23.81
C LYS A 47 -9.27 17.28 22.33
N ASP A 48 -9.46 18.58 22.08
CA ASP A 48 -9.22 19.25 20.79
C ASP A 48 -7.86 18.86 20.19
N ALA A 49 -7.87 18.34 18.96
CA ALA A 49 -6.65 18.01 18.21
C ALA A 49 -6.02 19.29 17.64
N PRO A 50 -4.75 19.60 17.96
CA PRO A 50 -4.04 20.75 17.40
C PRO A 50 -4.03 20.75 15.86
N VAL A 51 -4.17 21.94 15.26
CA VAL A 51 -4.21 22.13 13.80
C VAL A 51 -2.98 21.50 13.15
N GLY A 52 -3.21 20.57 12.22
CA GLY A 52 -2.15 19.88 11.48
C GLY A 52 -1.45 18.72 12.20
N LYS A 53 -1.81 18.38 13.44
CA LYS A 53 -1.18 17.25 14.17
C LYS A 53 -1.40 15.88 13.51
N PHE A 54 -2.52 15.73 12.80
CA PHE A 54 -2.91 14.49 12.12
C PHE A 54 -3.12 14.73 10.63
N PRO A 55 -2.04 14.98 9.86
CA PRO A 55 -2.14 15.36 8.44
C PRO A 55 -2.64 14.21 7.54
N TYR A 56 -2.74 12.99 8.06
CA TYR A 56 -3.34 11.83 7.40
C TYR A 56 -4.84 11.69 7.63
N GLN A 57 -5.43 12.43 8.57
CA GLN A 57 -6.83 12.28 8.95
C GLN A 57 -7.76 12.82 7.84
N VAL A 58 -8.81 12.07 7.49
CA VAL A 58 -9.88 12.55 6.61
C VAL A 58 -11.27 12.34 7.18
N SER A 59 -12.17 13.27 6.86
CA SER A 59 -13.59 13.20 7.16
C SER A 59 -14.35 12.68 5.92
N LEU A 60 -14.96 11.51 6.03
CA LEU A 60 -15.88 10.97 5.02
C LEU A 60 -17.27 11.57 5.25
N ARG A 61 -17.73 12.43 4.34
CA ARG A 61 -19.02 13.12 4.43
C ARG A 61 -20.03 12.56 3.42
N LYS A 62 -21.20 12.13 3.90
CA LYS A 62 -22.34 11.74 3.05
C LYS A 62 -23.31 12.91 2.97
N SER A 63 -23.59 13.39 1.75
CA SER A 63 -24.47 14.55 1.52
C SER A 63 -24.07 15.77 2.38
N GLY A 64 -22.76 16.06 2.44
CA GLY A 64 -22.17 17.15 3.22
C GLY A 64 -22.03 16.91 4.73
N ARG A 65 -22.64 15.87 5.30
CA ARG A 65 -22.57 15.57 6.75
C ARG A 65 -21.53 14.50 7.04
N HIS A 66 -20.69 14.72 8.07
CA HIS A 66 -19.73 13.72 8.54
C HIS A 66 -20.42 12.40 8.91
N ALA A 67 -19.85 11.28 8.46
CA ALA A 67 -20.40 9.94 8.66
C ALA A 67 -19.38 8.94 9.22
N CYS A 68 -18.11 9.02 8.76
CA CYS A 68 -17.00 8.18 9.19
C CYS A 68 -15.66 8.93 9.08
N GLY A 69 -14.65 8.47 9.81
CA GLY A 69 -13.25 8.82 9.58
C GLY A 69 -12.57 7.95 8.51
N GLY A 70 -11.33 8.30 8.21
CA GLY A 70 -10.40 7.53 7.40
C GLY A 70 -8.98 8.10 7.48
N SER A 71 -8.02 7.42 6.87
CA SER A 71 -6.62 7.86 6.80
C SER A 71 -6.05 7.80 5.38
N ILE A 72 -5.21 8.77 5.02
CA ILE A 72 -4.47 8.80 3.74
C ILE A 72 -3.35 7.76 3.79
N ILE A 73 -3.29 6.84 2.82
CA ILE A 73 -2.25 5.78 2.77
C ILE A 73 -1.41 5.77 1.48
N ASN A 74 -1.76 6.62 0.51
CA ASN A 74 -0.95 7.15 -0.60
C ASN A 74 -1.78 8.24 -1.34
N HIS A 75 -1.24 8.81 -2.43
CA HIS A 75 -1.91 9.85 -3.23
C HIS A 75 -3.34 9.52 -3.70
N TYR A 76 -3.72 8.26 -3.84
CA TYR A 76 -5.04 7.89 -4.39
C TYR A 76 -5.93 7.12 -3.41
N THR A 77 -5.44 6.75 -2.23
CA THR A 77 -6.10 5.74 -1.39
C THR A 77 -6.34 6.24 0.02
N ILE A 78 -7.60 6.19 0.45
CA ILE A 78 -8.01 6.33 1.84
C ILE A 78 -8.31 4.96 2.42
N LEU A 79 -7.77 4.67 3.61
CA LEU A 79 -8.12 3.52 4.44
C LEU A 79 -9.27 3.89 5.38
N THR A 80 -10.25 3.01 5.53
CA THR A 80 -11.41 3.20 6.43
C THR A 80 -12.04 1.83 6.77
N ALA A 81 -13.16 1.82 7.51
CA ALA A 81 -13.87 0.60 7.86
C ALA A 81 -14.74 0.07 6.70
N GLY A 82 -14.89 -1.24 6.62
CA GLY A 82 -15.72 -1.90 5.61
C GLY A 82 -17.20 -1.50 5.71
N HIS A 83 -17.72 -1.35 6.92
CA HIS A 83 -19.11 -0.95 7.18
C HIS A 83 -19.42 0.48 6.74
N CYS A 84 -18.45 1.40 6.78
CA CYS A 84 -18.57 2.76 6.24
C CYS A 84 -18.78 2.74 4.71
N LEU A 85 -18.27 1.71 4.02
CA LEU A 85 -18.29 1.59 2.56
C LEU A 85 -19.31 0.56 2.01
N ALA A 86 -19.83 -0.33 2.87
CA ALA A 86 -20.68 -1.45 2.46
C ALA A 86 -21.88 -1.06 1.59
N ASN A 87 -22.54 0.07 1.90
CA ASN A 87 -23.68 0.57 1.13
C ASN A 87 -23.27 1.00 -0.30
N TYR A 88 -22.08 1.58 -0.48
CA TYR A 88 -21.59 1.99 -1.81
C TYR A 88 -21.14 0.79 -2.65
N ARG A 89 -20.74 -0.33 -2.03
CA ARG A 89 -20.51 -1.60 -2.72
C ARG A 89 -21.81 -2.22 -3.26
N LEU A 90 -22.93 -2.03 -2.55
CA LEU A 90 -24.26 -2.53 -2.97
C LEU A 90 -24.98 -1.58 -3.94
N MET A 91 -24.74 -0.27 -3.82
CA MET A 91 -25.38 0.77 -4.65
C MET A 91 -24.32 1.76 -5.18
N PRO A 92 -23.54 1.41 -6.22
CA PRO A 92 -22.41 2.20 -6.69
C PRO A 92 -22.73 3.66 -7.05
N ASP A 93 -23.91 3.94 -7.60
CA ASP A 93 -24.34 5.31 -7.90
C ASP A 93 -24.38 6.23 -6.67
N THR A 94 -24.63 5.69 -5.48
CA THR A 94 -24.67 6.48 -4.25
C THR A 94 -23.28 6.98 -3.83
N LEU A 95 -22.19 6.43 -4.40
CA LEU A 95 -20.82 6.90 -4.16
C LEU A 95 -20.61 8.36 -4.59
N LYS A 96 -21.41 8.83 -5.56
CA LYS A 96 -21.44 10.24 -6.01
C LYS A 96 -21.84 11.22 -4.88
N SER A 97 -22.47 10.73 -3.81
CA SER A 97 -22.85 11.51 -2.62
C SER A 97 -21.82 11.52 -1.49
N LEU A 98 -20.69 10.82 -1.67
CA LEU A 98 -19.59 10.71 -0.71
C LEU A 98 -18.44 11.66 -1.08
N THR A 99 -18.14 12.62 -0.22
CA THR A 99 -16.96 13.49 -0.32
C THR A 99 -15.95 13.18 0.78
N ILE A 100 -14.67 13.33 0.45
CA ILE A 100 -13.54 13.08 1.35
C ILE A 100 -12.88 14.42 1.61
N HIS A 101 -12.84 14.84 2.88
CA HIS A 101 -12.30 16.13 3.28
C HIS A 101 -10.99 15.94 4.05
N ALA A 102 -9.91 16.57 3.58
CA ALA A 102 -8.56 16.50 4.16
C ALA A 102 -7.97 17.91 4.37
N GLY A 103 -6.92 18.04 5.17
CA GLY A 103 -6.19 19.30 5.33
C GLY A 103 -6.86 20.35 6.24
N THR A 104 -7.98 20.00 6.87
CA THR A 104 -8.62 20.79 7.93
C THR A 104 -8.89 19.90 9.15
N ASN A 105 -8.86 20.51 10.34
CA ASN A 105 -9.32 19.89 11.57
C ASN A 105 -10.74 20.37 11.97
N GLN A 106 -11.52 21.03 11.10
CA GLN A 106 -12.88 21.50 11.39
C GLN A 106 -13.90 20.95 10.36
N LEU A 107 -15.14 20.67 10.78
CA LEU A 107 -16.21 20.16 9.89
C LEU A 107 -16.99 21.28 9.20
N SER A 108 -17.06 22.45 9.82
CA SER A 108 -17.52 23.73 9.27
C SER A 108 -16.69 24.18 8.08
N GLU A 109 -15.40 23.86 8.08
CA GLU A 109 -14.50 24.00 6.94
C GLU A 109 -14.63 22.83 5.96
N ASN A 110 -14.22 23.07 4.71
CA ASN A 110 -14.13 22.02 3.70
C ASN A 110 -12.74 21.38 3.57
N GLY A 111 -11.66 22.13 3.86
CA GLY A 111 -10.30 21.72 3.49
C GLY A 111 -10.17 21.46 1.99
N THR A 112 -9.29 20.54 1.60
CA THR A 112 -9.25 20.00 0.23
C THR A 112 -10.26 18.87 0.09
N VAL A 113 -11.12 18.94 -0.92
CA VAL A 113 -12.26 18.03 -1.12
C VAL A 113 -12.02 17.10 -2.29
N TYR A 114 -11.95 15.79 -2.01
CA TYR A 114 -11.78 14.73 -3.00
C TYR A 114 -13.08 13.94 -3.21
N LYS A 115 -13.24 13.38 -4.42
CA LYS A 115 -14.33 12.48 -4.80
C LYS A 115 -13.81 11.05 -4.87
N ALA A 116 -14.61 10.07 -4.49
CA ALA A 116 -14.28 8.66 -4.71
C ALA A 116 -14.64 8.21 -6.13
N LYS A 117 -13.71 7.51 -6.78
CA LYS A 117 -13.92 6.74 -8.02
C LYS A 117 -14.45 5.35 -7.71
N GLN A 118 -13.94 4.72 -6.65
CA GLN A 118 -14.28 3.35 -6.28
C GLN A 118 -14.28 3.18 -4.76
N ALA A 119 -15.30 2.47 -4.25
CA ALA A 119 -15.31 1.95 -2.88
C ALA A 119 -15.04 0.44 -2.92
N ILE A 120 -14.01 0.00 -2.18
CA ILE A 120 -13.57 -1.39 -2.11
C ILE A 120 -13.77 -1.86 -0.68
N VAL A 121 -14.54 -2.93 -0.49
CA VAL A 121 -14.78 -3.57 0.82
C VAL A 121 -14.25 -4.99 0.75
N HIS A 122 -13.58 -5.44 1.81
CA HIS A 122 -12.99 -6.77 1.89
C HIS A 122 -13.98 -7.87 1.47
N GLU A 123 -13.55 -8.80 0.62
CA GLU A 123 -14.42 -9.80 0.00
C GLU A 123 -15.11 -10.69 1.03
N ALA A 124 -14.42 -11.00 2.13
CA ALA A 124 -14.96 -11.72 3.28
C ALA A 124 -15.44 -10.82 4.44
N PHE A 125 -15.80 -9.55 4.19
CA PHE A 125 -16.44 -8.69 5.19
C PHE A 125 -17.81 -9.26 5.60
N ASN A 126 -18.09 -9.31 6.90
CA ASN A 126 -19.38 -9.76 7.43
C ASN A 126 -20.01 -8.68 8.31
N SER A 127 -21.03 -8.00 7.81
CA SER A 127 -21.71 -6.88 8.50
C SER A 127 -22.36 -7.27 9.84
N SER A 128 -22.91 -8.48 9.96
CA SER A 128 -23.55 -8.95 11.20
C SER A 128 -22.55 -9.26 12.32
N ARG A 129 -21.35 -9.72 11.96
CA ARG A 129 -20.27 -10.08 12.90
C ARG A 129 -19.20 -9.00 13.07
N LEU A 130 -19.14 -8.04 12.15
CA LEU A 130 -18.09 -7.01 11.98
C LEU A 130 -16.69 -7.62 12.00
N VAL A 131 -16.49 -8.65 11.18
CA VAL A 131 -15.19 -9.31 10.95
C VAL A 131 -14.71 -8.96 9.54
N ASN A 132 -13.40 -8.73 9.39
CA ASN A 132 -12.78 -8.17 8.19
C ASN A 132 -13.36 -6.79 7.82
N ASP A 133 -13.59 -5.97 8.84
CA ASP A 133 -14.20 -4.65 8.70
C ASP A 133 -13.18 -3.60 8.24
N ILE A 134 -12.72 -3.76 6.99
CA ILE A 134 -11.75 -2.91 6.31
C ILE A 134 -12.25 -2.55 4.90
N GLY A 135 -11.98 -1.31 4.51
CA GLY A 135 -12.32 -0.78 3.20
C GLY A 135 -11.30 0.24 2.70
N LEU A 136 -11.23 0.40 1.38
CA LEU A 136 -10.43 1.41 0.69
C LEU A 136 -11.36 2.27 -0.17
N LEU A 137 -11.16 3.59 -0.13
CA LEU A 137 -11.66 4.49 -1.16
C LEU A 137 -10.51 4.82 -2.12
N ILE A 138 -10.72 4.55 -3.40
CA ILE A 138 -9.86 5.06 -4.47
C ILE A 138 -10.43 6.40 -4.92
N LEU A 139 -9.62 7.44 -4.84
CA LEU A 139 -10.00 8.81 -5.19
C LEU A 139 -9.95 9.05 -6.71
N SER A 140 -10.71 10.05 -7.17
CA SER A 140 -10.81 10.42 -8.59
C SER A 140 -9.71 11.35 -9.07
N THR A 141 -8.89 11.87 -8.16
CA THR A 141 -7.75 12.76 -8.40
C THR A 141 -6.68 12.44 -7.35
N PRO A 142 -5.38 12.68 -7.65
CA PRO A 142 -4.33 12.53 -6.64
C PRO A 142 -4.50 13.55 -5.51
N ILE A 143 -4.04 13.16 -4.32
CA ILE A 143 -3.84 14.02 -3.17
C ILE A 143 -2.49 14.72 -3.33
N GLU A 144 -2.52 16.05 -3.35
CA GLU A 144 -1.32 16.88 -3.20
C GLU A 144 -0.92 16.91 -1.72
N TYR A 145 0.32 16.55 -1.42
CA TYR A 145 0.82 16.55 -0.04
C TYR A 145 1.23 17.95 0.39
N THR A 146 0.87 18.33 1.62
CA THR A 146 1.13 19.65 2.22
C THR A 146 1.50 19.48 3.69
N LYS A 147 1.85 20.56 4.40
CA LYS A 147 2.03 20.52 5.87
C LYS A 147 0.78 20.07 6.66
N TYR A 148 -0.39 20.00 6.03
CA TYR A 148 -1.64 19.54 6.65
C TYR A 148 -2.23 18.28 5.97
N ILE A 149 -1.57 17.75 4.93
CA ILE A 149 -2.04 16.61 4.13
C ILE A 149 -0.83 15.70 3.85
N GLN A 150 -0.74 14.55 4.51
CA GLN A 150 0.36 13.58 4.38
C GLN A 150 -0.16 12.14 4.52
N PRO A 151 0.49 11.13 3.93
CA PRO A 151 0.14 9.75 4.16
C PRO A 151 0.61 9.28 5.56
N ILE A 152 -0.03 8.23 6.09
CA ILE A 152 0.46 7.49 7.27
C ILE A 152 1.00 6.11 6.89
N SER A 153 2.12 5.74 7.51
CA SER A 153 2.70 4.39 7.44
C SER A 153 1.79 3.37 8.12
N LEU A 154 1.61 2.20 7.50
CA LEU A 154 0.75 1.13 8.00
C LEU A 154 1.58 0.04 8.70
N ALA A 155 1.09 -0.48 9.82
CA ALA A 155 1.75 -1.58 10.51
C ALA A 155 1.74 -2.85 9.65
N THR A 156 2.91 -3.42 9.41
CA THR A 156 3.09 -4.69 8.67
C THR A 156 3.16 -5.91 9.59
N THR A 157 3.47 -5.70 10.87
CA THR A 157 3.55 -6.71 11.93
C THR A 157 2.83 -6.20 13.19
N ASP A 158 2.69 -7.02 14.23
CA ASP A 158 2.09 -6.59 15.49
C ASP A 158 3.10 -5.81 16.36
N ILE A 159 3.26 -4.53 16.03
CA ILE A 159 4.21 -3.60 16.68
C ILE A 159 3.71 -3.02 18.01
N ALA A 160 2.49 -3.34 18.45
CA ALA A 160 1.83 -2.70 19.59
C ALA A 160 1.23 -3.74 20.55
N PRO A 161 2.06 -4.42 21.36
CA PRO A 161 1.59 -5.38 22.37
C PRO A 161 0.70 -4.72 23.45
N SER A 162 -0.04 -5.54 24.21
CA SER A 162 -0.86 -5.10 25.34
C SER A 162 -0.07 -4.20 26.30
N GLY A 163 -0.63 -3.05 26.66
CA GLY A 163 0.06 -2.02 27.45
C GLY A 163 0.71 -0.90 26.62
N SER A 164 0.82 -1.05 25.29
CA SER A 164 1.35 0.00 24.41
C SER A 164 0.43 1.23 24.38
N TYR A 165 1.02 2.42 24.40
CA TYR A 165 0.31 3.67 24.14
C TYR A 165 -0.04 3.80 22.66
N CYS A 166 -1.22 4.34 22.38
CA CYS A 166 -1.71 4.62 21.04
C CYS A 166 -2.63 5.85 21.07
N ILE A 167 -2.79 6.51 19.93
CA ILE A 167 -3.64 7.70 19.76
C ILE A 167 -4.77 7.36 18.80
N LEU A 168 -5.99 7.70 19.18
CA LEU A 168 -7.16 7.75 18.31
C LEU A 168 -7.46 9.20 17.95
N SER A 169 -7.78 9.47 16.69
CA SER A 169 -8.29 10.78 16.25
C SER A 169 -9.52 10.65 15.36
N GLY A 170 -10.48 11.57 15.52
CA GLY A 170 -11.81 11.48 14.89
C GLY A 170 -12.78 12.60 15.28
N TRP A 171 -13.98 12.53 14.70
CA TRP A 171 -15.10 13.44 14.98
C TRP A 171 -16.31 12.68 15.55
N GLY A 172 -16.07 11.60 16.30
CA GLY A 172 -17.13 10.90 17.02
C GLY A 172 -17.83 11.81 18.02
N ARG A 173 -19.12 11.51 18.26
CA ARG A 173 -19.90 12.21 19.29
C ARG A 173 -19.18 12.17 20.64
N ILE A 174 -19.20 13.30 21.34
CA ILE A 174 -18.56 13.43 22.66
C ILE A 174 -19.30 12.71 23.80
N ARG A 175 -20.54 12.28 23.53
CA ARG A 175 -21.42 11.56 24.47
C ARG A 175 -22.55 10.84 23.73
N ILE A 176 -23.17 9.86 24.39
CA ILE A 176 -24.38 9.19 23.89
C ILE A 176 -25.47 10.25 23.64
N GLY A 177 -26.08 10.22 22.45
CA GLY A 177 -27.10 11.21 22.05
C GLY A 177 -26.57 12.62 21.78
N GLY A 178 -25.25 12.86 21.89
CA GLY A 178 -24.64 14.16 21.60
C GLY A 178 -24.67 14.53 20.11
N ILE A 179 -24.29 15.77 19.82
CA ILE A 179 -23.88 16.17 18.46
C ILE A 179 -22.46 15.69 18.16
N ILE A 180 -22.12 15.66 16.88
CA ILE A 180 -20.73 15.52 16.41
C ILE A 180 -20.00 16.84 16.71
N PRO A 181 -18.79 16.82 17.28
CA PRO A 181 -17.99 18.04 17.50
C PRO A 181 -17.52 18.60 16.15
N ASP A 182 -17.41 19.92 16.04
CA ASP A 182 -16.94 20.56 14.81
C ASP A 182 -15.44 20.34 14.57
N LYS A 183 -14.64 20.54 15.62
CA LYS A 183 -13.21 20.29 15.61
C LYS A 183 -12.91 18.78 15.67
N LEU A 184 -11.78 18.39 15.08
CA LEU A 184 -11.16 17.07 15.21
C LEU A 184 -10.67 16.88 16.64
N GLN A 185 -10.80 15.65 17.12
CA GLN A 185 -10.52 15.31 18.51
C GLN A 185 -9.44 14.24 18.61
N GLU A 186 -8.73 14.24 19.74
CA GLU A 186 -7.70 13.26 20.07
C GLU A 186 -7.86 12.67 21.46
N ILE A 187 -7.47 11.41 21.60
CA ILE A 187 -7.34 10.73 22.88
C ILE A 187 -6.15 9.78 22.85
N GLU A 188 -5.40 9.74 23.94
CA GLU A 188 -4.39 8.72 24.20
C GLU A 188 -5.04 7.52 24.89
N LEU A 189 -4.76 6.33 24.39
CA LEU A 189 -5.36 5.07 24.79
C LEU A 189 -4.28 4.01 24.98
N THR A 190 -4.60 2.98 25.76
CA THR A 190 -3.74 1.81 25.96
C THR A 190 -4.30 0.62 25.18
N VAL A 191 -3.42 -0.06 24.43
CA VAL A 191 -3.76 -1.34 23.78
C VAL A 191 -4.11 -2.36 24.86
N TYR A 192 -5.30 -2.95 24.76
CA TYR A 192 -5.83 -3.91 25.72
C TYR A 192 -5.60 -5.34 25.26
N ASP A 193 -5.26 -6.21 26.21
CA ASP A 193 -4.98 -7.63 25.96
C ASP A 193 -6.07 -8.31 25.11
N GLN A 194 -5.61 -9.01 24.07
CA GLN A 194 -6.45 -9.67 23.08
C GLN A 194 -7.39 -10.71 23.71
N PHE A 195 -6.88 -11.49 24.67
CA PHE A 195 -7.64 -12.57 25.29
C PHE A 195 -8.73 -12.01 26.23
N LYS A 196 -8.37 -11.08 27.13
CA LYS A 196 -9.34 -10.34 27.95
C LYS A 196 -10.37 -9.60 27.08
N CYS A 197 -9.95 -9.00 25.97
CA CYS A 197 -10.89 -8.37 25.04
C CYS A 197 -11.89 -9.38 24.47
N GLN A 198 -11.44 -10.56 24.05
CA GLN A 198 -12.30 -11.62 23.50
C GLN A 198 -13.28 -12.22 24.52
N LEU A 199 -12.90 -12.28 25.80
CA LEU A 199 -13.82 -12.63 26.89
C LEU A 199 -14.94 -11.59 27.07
N ILE A 200 -14.60 -10.30 27.00
CA ILE A 200 -15.55 -9.18 27.20
C ILE A 200 -16.40 -8.92 25.93
N GLN A 201 -15.87 -9.22 24.75
CA GLN A 201 -16.45 -8.99 23.42
C GLN A 201 -16.33 -10.25 22.55
N ARG A 202 -17.25 -11.22 22.69
CA ARG A 202 -17.21 -12.56 22.03
C ARG A 202 -17.13 -12.56 20.48
N ARG A 203 -17.26 -11.39 19.82
CA ARG A 203 -17.06 -11.20 18.37
C ARG A 203 -15.60 -10.98 17.97
N VAL A 204 -14.72 -10.58 18.90
CA VAL A 204 -13.27 -10.37 18.67
C VAL A 204 -12.61 -11.65 18.16
N ARG A 205 -11.63 -11.47 17.26
CA ARG A 205 -10.82 -12.50 16.59
C ARG A 205 -9.39 -11.96 16.40
N SER A 206 -8.44 -12.79 16.01
CA SER A 206 -7.02 -12.42 15.83
C SER A 206 -6.77 -11.20 14.91
N ASN A 207 -7.62 -11.01 13.90
CA ASN A 207 -7.61 -9.86 12.98
C ASN A 207 -8.18 -8.55 13.58
N HIS A 208 -8.40 -8.49 14.90
CA HIS A 208 -8.76 -7.29 15.63
C HIS A 208 -7.68 -6.91 16.65
N ILE A 209 -7.65 -5.64 17.02
CA ILE A 209 -6.91 -5.09 18.16
C ILE A 209 -7.91 -4.31 19.02
N CYS A 210 -7.66 -4.16 20.32
CA CYS A 210 -8.57 -3.50 21.26
C CYS A 210 -7.88 -2.39 22.06
N THR A 211 -8.65 -1.42 22.56
CA THR A 211 -8.18 -0.43 23.54
C THR A 211 -9.11 -0.36 24.75
N LEU A 212 -8.54 -0.15 25.94
CA LEU A 212 -9.28 0.17 27.16
C LEU A 212 -8.35 0.84 28.17
N THR A 213 -8.66 2.08 28.54
CA THR A 213 -8.04 2.80 29.67
C THR A 213 -8.99 2.79 30.87
N ARG A 214 -10.10 3.53 30.81
CA ARG A 214 -11.13 3.61 31.86
C ARG A 214 -12.51 3.95 31.29
N LYS A 215 -13.54 3.81 32.12
CA LYS A 215 -14.90 4.28 31.80
C LYS A 215 -14.88 5.80 31.61
N GLY A 216 -15.45 6.28 30.51
CA GLY A 216 -15.39 7.68 30.10
C GLY A 216 -14.27 8.00 29.11
N GLU A 217 -13.42 7.04 28.75
CA GLU A 217 -12.41 7.15 27.69
C GLU A 217 -12.64 6.13 26.56
N GLY A 218 -12.72 6.58 25.30
CA GLY A 218 -12.89 5.69 24.14
C GLY A 218 -13.76 6.23 23.00
N ALA A 219 -13.95 5.39 21.97
CA ALA A 219 -14.59 5.74 20.70
C ALA A 219 -16.13 5.82 20.80
N CYS A 220 -16.75 6.56 19.88
CA CYS A 220 -18.19 6.77 19.81
C CYS A 220 -18.68 6.90 18.36
N TYR A 221 -19.98 7.12 18.16
CA TYR A 221 -20.60 7.23 16.85
C TYR A 221 -20.00 8.39 16.03
N GLY A 222 -19.34 8.07 14.92
CA GLY A 222 -18.63 8.99 14.03
C GLY A 222 -17.14 8.65 13.89
N ASP A 223 -16.53 8.04 14.92
CA ASP A 223 -15.12 7.63 14.88
C ASP A 223 -14.86 6.44 13.94
N SER A 224 -15.91 5.69 13.55
CA SER A 224 -15.87 4.57 12.61
C SER A 224 -14.97 4.83 11.41
N GLY A 225 -14.05 3.92 11.11
CA GLY A 225 -13.07 4.08 10.03
C GLY A 225 -11.87 4.96 10.36
N GLY A 226 -11.89 5.70 11.46
CA GLY A 226 -10.77 6.51 11.95
C GLY A 226 -9.55 5.67 12.33
N PRO A 227 -8.33 6.24 12.29
CA PRO A 227 -7.10 5.54 12.56
C PRO A 227 -6.80 5.41 14.06
N LEU A 228 -6.29 4.25 14.45
CA LEU A 228 -5.59 4.04 15.73
C LEU A 228 -4.09 3.91 15.43
N VAL A 229 -3.28 4.75 16.07
CA VAL A 229 -1.87 4.97 15.71
C VAL A 229 -0.96 4.77 16.92
N SER A 230 0.18 4.09 16.75
CA SER A 230 1.23 4.01 17.77
C SER A 230 2.58 4.23 17.10
N ASN A 231 3.49 4.98 17.75
CA ASN A 231 4.82 5.33 17.23
C ASN A 231 4.81 5.89 15.79
N GLY A 232 3.79 6.68 15.43
CA GLY A 232 3.62 7.26 14.09
C GLY A 232 3.06 6.30 13.02
N VAL A 233 2.79 5.04 13.36
CA VAL A 233 2.33 3.99 12.45
C VAL A 233 0.89 3.58 12.79
N GLN A 234 0.03 3.46 11.77
CA GLN A 234 -1.35 3.03 11.98
C GLN A 234 -1.43 1.52 12.24
N ILE A 235 -1.89 1.17 13.44
CA ILE A 235 -2.07 -0.21 13.93
C ILE A 235 -3.52 -0.70 13.81
N GLY A 236 -4.50 0.22 13.80
CA GLY A 236 -5.92 -0.12 13.81
C GLY A 236 -6.82 0.84 13.02
N ILE A 237 -8.05 0.38 12.79
CA ILE A 237 -9.16 1.12 12.15
C ILE A 237 -10.40 0.95 13.04
N VAL A 238 -11.04 2.03 13.50
CA VAL A 238 -12.22 1.93 14.40
C VAL A 238 -13.34 1.12 13.73
N SER A 239 -13.79 0.05 14.41
CA SER A 239 -14.77 -0.89 13.86
C SER A 239 -16.03 -1.02 14.72
N PHE A 240 -15.91 -1.52 15.96
CA PHE A 240 -17.06 -1.70 16.85
C PHE A 240 -16.69 -1.63 18.33
N GLY A 241 -17.68 -1.49 19.21
CA GLY A 241 -17.44 -1.43 20.65
C GLY A 241 -18.74 -1.42 21.44
N THR A 242 -18.66 -1.02 22.71
CA THR A 242 -19.83 -0.55 23.45
C THR A 242 -19.79 0.98 23.44
N PRO A 243 -20.49 1.61 22.48
CA PRO A 243 -20.12 2.93 21.98
C PRO A 243 -20.17 4.00 23.07
N CYS A 244 -19.26 4.95 22.94
CA CYS A 244 -19.11 6.11 23.81
C CYS A 244 -18.66 5.68 25.21
N ALA A 245 -17.55 4.94 25.24
CA ALA A 245 -16.68 4.74 26.40
C ALA A 245 -17.35 4.20 27.68
N ARG A 246 -18.29 3.26 27.57
CA ARG A 246 -19.09 2.78 28.73
C ARG A 246 -18.33 1.84 29.69
N GLY A 247 -16.99 1.83 29.66
CA GLY A 247 -16.14 0.98 30.51
C GLY A 247 -16.00 -0.46 29.99
N ARG A 248 -15.97 -0.64 28.66
CA ARG A 248 -15.69 -1.91 27.99
C ARG A 248 -14.74 -1.61 26.81
N PRO A 249 -13.92 -2.58 26.33
CA PRO A 249 -12.99 -2.32 25.25
C PRO A 249 -13.71 -1.91 23.96
N ASP A 250 -13.12 -0.94 23.28
CA ASP A 250 -13.37 -0.64 21.87
C ASP A 250 -12.50 -1.56 21.00
N VAL A 251 -13.01 -1.91 19.82
CA VAL A 251 -12.45 -2.92 18.92
C VAL A 251 -12.21 -2.31 17.53
N TYR A 252 -11.02 -2.58 17.03
CA TYR A 252 -10.49 -2.02 15.80
C TYR A 252 -10.08 -3.16 14.88
N THR A 253 -10.23 -2.99 13.57
CA THR A 253 -9.65 -3.91 12.58
C THR A 253 -8.13 -3.73 12.60
N ARG A 254 -7.38 -4.82 12.83
CA ARG A 254 -5.92 -4.81 12.99
C ARG A 254 -5.23 -4.68 11.63
N VAL A 255 -4.55 -3.57 11.37
CA VAL A 255 -4.00 -3.23 10.04
C VAL A 255 -3.02 -4.30 9.52
N ALA A 256 -2.14 -4.79 10.40
CA ALA A 256 -1.16 -5.83 10.07
C ALA A 256 -1.78 -7.17 9.61
N SER A 257 -3.05 -7.43 9.89
CA SER A 257 -3.75 -8.63 9.42
C SER A 257 -4.27 -8.54 7.98
N PHE A 258 -4.11 -7.38 7.32
CA PHE A 258 -4.63 -7.11 5.98
C PHE A 258 -3.58 -6.54 5.01
N THR A 259 -2.28 -6.64 5.32
CA THR A 259 -1.18 -6.11 4.49
C THR A 259 -1.31 -6.50 3.02
N GLU A 260 -1.47 -7.80 2.74
CA GLU A 260 -1.53 -8.33 1.38
C GLU A 260 -2.82 -7.94 0.66
N TRP A 261 -3.92 -7.79 1.41
CA TRP A 261 -5.18 -7.27 0.88
C TRP A 261 -5.07 -5.79 0.49
N ILE A 262 -4.41 -4.96 1.32
CA ILE A 262 -4.15 -3.55 1.03
C ILE A 262 -3.20 -3.42 -0.18
N LYS A 263 -2.13 -4.22 -0.26
CA LYS A 263 -1.21 -4.26 -1.42
C LYS A 263 -1.97 -4.59 -2.72
N LYS A 264 -2.73 -5.70 -2.74
CA LYS A 264 -3.55 -6.17 -3.88
C LYS A 264 -4.41 -5.06 -4.49
N TYR A 265 -4.98 -4.19 -3.66
CA TYR A 265 -5.86 -3.12 -4.12
C TYR A 265 -5.18 -1.76 -4.32
N LYS A 266 -4.05 -1.47 -3.65
CA LYS A 266 -3.16 -0.35 -4.03
C LYS A 266 -2.68 -0.48 -5.48
N MET A 267 -2.29 -1.69 -5.90
CA MET A 267 -1.83 -1.95 -7.28
C MET A 267 -2.93 -1.70 -8.33
N ARG A 268 -4.19 -2.06 -8.03
CA ARG A 268 -5.32 -1.88 -8.95
C ARG A 268 -5.78 -0.42 -9.11
N ALA A 269 -5.40 0.47 -8.19
CA ALA A 269 -5.78 1.88 -8.24
C ALA A 269 -5.00 2.68 -9.30
N LEU A 270 -3.67 2.48 -9.40
CA LEU A 270 -2.81 3.23 -10.32
C LEU A 270 -3.10 2.93 -11.81
N VAL A 271 -3.42 1.67 -12.13
CA VAL A 271 -3.70 1.19 -13.51
C VAL A 271 -4.83 1.96 -14.20
N CYS A 272 -5.67 2.69 -13.44
CA CYS A 272 -6.88 3.30 -13.95
C CYS A 272 -6.80 4.83 -14.15
N PHE A 273 -5.62 5.46 -14.06
CA PHE A 273 -5.54 6.94 -14.09
C PHE A 273 -4.39 7.61 -14.87
N ILE A 274 -3.46 6.87 -15.48
CA ILE A 274 -2.40 7.51 -16.30
C ILE A 274 -2.91 7.82 -17.72
N PHE A 275 -3.85 8.77 -17.78
CA PHE A 275 -4.12 9.61 -18.94
C PHE A 275 -4.10 11.06 -18.45
N THR A 276 -3.54 11.97 -19.26
CA THR A 276 -3.37 13.41 -18.99
C THR A 276 -2.52 13.80 -17.77
N ALA A 277 -1.20 13.54 -17.84
CA ALA A 277 -0.18 14.34 -17.16
C ALA A 277 1.17 14.20 -17.91
N LEU A 278 1.49 15.14 -18.79
CA LEU A 278 2.75 15.21 -19.53
C LEU A 278 3.46 16.52 -19.15
N VAL A 279 4.79 16.52 -19.18
CA VAL A 279 5.68 17.66 -18.86
C VAL A 279 5.65 18.11 -17.39
N TYR A 280 6.57 17.57 -16.58
CA TYR A 280 7.80 18.27 -16.17
C TYR A 280 8.70 17.31 -15.42
N GLY A 281 9.96 17.17 -15.84
CA GLY A 281 10.93 16.29 -15.20
C GLY A 281 11.76 17.01 -14.13
N THR A 282 12.01 16.33 -13.01
CA THR A 282 13.06 16.65 -12.03
C THR A 282 13.70 15.35 -11.56
N GLU A 283 15.02 15.33 -11.46
CA GLU A 283 15.80 14.13 -11.15
C GLU A 283 15.58 13.61 -9.73
N GLY A 284 15.62 12.29 -9.56
CA GLY A 284 15.60 11.61 -8.26
C GLY A 284 16.43 10.33 -8.36
N ALA A 285 17.38 10.14 -7.44
CA ALA A 285 18.47 9.17 -7.61
C ALA A 285 18.04 7.68 -7.57
N PRO A 286 18.87 6.76 -8.10
CA PRO A 286 18.60 5.32 -8.07
C PRO A 286 18.43 4.76 -6.63
N HIS A 287 17.61 3.74 -6.35
CA HIS A 287 17.19 2.56 -7.15
C HIS A 287 18.33 1.52 -7.27
N ILE A 288 18.03 0.21 -7.15
CA ILE A 288 19.03 -0.89 -7.05
C ILE A 288 20.02 -0.85 -8.22
N GLY A 289 21.24 -0.38 -7.95
CA GLY A 289 22.44 -0.32 -8.80
C GLY A 289 22.37 0.44 -10.13
N GLY A 290 21.25 0.36 -10.84
CA GLY A 290 21.06 0.91 -12.17
C GLY A 290 20.63 2.37 -12.18
N LYS A 291 20.03 2.78 -13.29
CA LYS A 291 19.43 4.09 -13.52
C LYS A 291 18.37 3.97 -14.63
N ASP A 292 17.54 4.99 -14.83
CA ASP A 292 16.61 5.02 -15.96
C ASP A 292 17.35 4.85 -17.30
N ALA A 293 16.97 3.81 -18.05
CA ALA A 293 17.55 3.49 -19.35
C ALA A 293 17.15 4.57 -20.38
N PRO A 294 18.11 5.14 -21.14
CA PRO A 294 17.80 6.11 -22.20
C PRO A 294 16.89 5.52 -23.29
N ILE A 295 16.06 6.39 -23.87
CA ILE A 295 15.07 6.01 -24.89
C ILE A 295 15.80 5.54 -26.15
N GLY A 296 15.58 4.28 -26.54
CA GLY A 296 16.19 3.69 -27.73
C GLY A 296 17.56 3.03 -27.53
N ASN A 297 18.15 3.03 -26.32
CA ASN A 297 19.39 2.29 -26.07
C ASN A 297 19.22 0.76 -26.18
N PHE A 298 18.03 0.24 -25.85
CA PHE A 298 17.72 -1.20 -25.85
C PHE A 298 16.59 -1.53 -26.84
N PRO A 299 16.80 -1.33 -28.16
CA PRO A 299 15.73 -1.49 -29.16
C PRO A 299 15.32 -2.96 -29.35
N HIS A 300 16.08 -3.90 -28.77
CA HIS A 300 15.77 -5.32 -28.73
C HIS A 300 14.96 -5.75 -27.50
N GLN A 301 14.81 -4.88 -26.49
CA GLN A 301 14.09 -5.20 -25.26
C GLN A 301 12.60 -5.35 -25.54
N VAL A 302 11.98 -6.41 -25.00
CA VAL A 302 10.52 -6.54 -24.96
C VAL A 302 9.97 -6.83 -23.57
N SER A 303 8.75 -6.38 -23.35
CA SER A 303 7.94 -6.62 -22.16
C SER A 303 6.88 -7.66 -22.48
N LEU A 304 6.97 -8.84 -21.85
CA LEU A 304 5.92 -9.86 -21.88
C LEU A 304 4.81 -9.40 -20.94
N ARG A 305 3.59 -9.24 -21.46
CA ARG A 305 2.43 -8.80 -20.68
C ARG A 305 1.29 -9.79 -20.77
N PHE A 306 0.89 -10.36 -19.64
CA PHE A 306 -0.27 -11.26 -19.54
C PHE A 306 -1.46 -10.52 -18.94
N ASN A 307 -2.60 -10.53 -19.62
CA ASN A 307 -3.77 -9.71 -19.27
C ASN A 307 -3.42 -8.21 -19.07
N GLY A 308 -2.47 -7.71 -19.88
CA GLY A 308 -1.96 -6.32 -19.84
C GLY A 308 -0.94 -6.02 -18.73
N GLY A 309 -0.78 -6.90 -17.73
CA GLY A 309 0.25 -6.74 -16.69
C GLY A 309 1.59 -7.31 -17.13
N HIS A 310 2.66 -6.52 -16.97
CA HIS A 310 4.03 -7.01 -17.18
C HIS A 310 4.38 -8.14 -16.22
N MET A 311 5.07 -9.17 -16.71
CA MET A 311 5.48 -10.34 -15.92
C MET A 311 6.95 -10.74 -16.10
N CYS A 312 7.51 -10.48 -17.28
CA CYS A 312 8.87 -10.87 -17.66
C CYS A 312 9.41 -9.95 -18.77
N GLY A 313 10.72 -9.87 -18.88
CA GLY A 313 11.43 -9.37 -20.06
C GLY A 313 11.58 -10.44 -21.15
N GLY A 314 12.14 -10.00 -22.27
CA GLY A 314 12.56 -10.81 -23.40
C GLY A 314 13.38 -9.99 -24.39
N SER A 315 13.90 -10.64 -25.42
CA SER A 315 14.66 -9.97 -26.49
C SER A 315 14.22 -10.38 -27.89
N ILE A 316 14.26 -9.45 -28.84
CA ILE A 316 13.96 -9.69 -30.26
C ILE A 316 15.13 -10.41 -30.92
N LEU A 317 14.89 -11.58 -31.52
CA LEU A 317 15.90 -12.28 -32.34
C LEU A 317 15.75 -11.96 -33.82
N ASP A 318 14.51 -11.93 -34.31
CA ASP A 318 14.18 -11.66 -35.71
C ASP A 318 12.75 -11.07 -35.82
N LYS A 319 12.05 -11.27 -36.95
CA LYS A 319 10.70 -10.73 -37.16
C LYS A 319 9.60 -11.51 -36.44
N TYR A 320 9.84 -12.76 -36.07
CA TYR A 320 8.82 -13.65 -35.49
C TYR A 320 9.23 -14.25 -34.14
N ASN A 321 10.51 -14.25 -33.80
CA ASN A 321 11.03 -14.93 -32.61
C ASN A 321 11.50 -13.96 -31.52
N ILE A 322 11.01 -14.18 -30.31
CA ILE A 322 11.44 -13.53 -29.07
C ILE A 322 12.09 -14.60 -28.17
N LEU A 323 13.24 -14.27 -27.60
CA LEU A 323 13.91 -15.08 -26.58
C LEU A 323 13.48 -14.65 -25.17
N THR A 324 13.24 -15.61 -24.29
CA THR A 324 12.88 -15.37 -22.88
C THR A 324 13.24 -16.59 -22.01
N ALA A 325 12.90 -16.57 -20.73
CA ALA A 325 13.12 -17.67 -19.81
C ALA A 325 11.92 -18.65 -19.81
N ALA A 326 12.18 -19.95 -19.71
CA ALA A 326 11.13 -21.00 -19.69
C ALA A 326 10.07 -20.77 -18.61
N ARG A 327 10.49 -20.31 -17.42
CA ARG A 327 9.61 -19.92 -16.31
C ARG A 327 8.49 -18.95 -16.70
N CYS A 328 8.74 -18.08 -17.68
CA CYS A 328 7.81 -17.03 -18.08
C CYS A 328 6.65 -17.55 -18.94
N VAL A 329 6.78 -18.74 -19.55
CA VAL A 329 5.80 -19.22 -20.54
C VAL A 329 5.37 -20.68 -20.40
N LYS A 330 6.12 -21.53 -19.68
CA LYS A 330 5.82 -22.97 -19.49
C LYS A 330 4.42 -23.30 -18.95
N VAL A 331 3.78 -22.35 -18.27
CA VAL A 331 2.48 -22.52 -17.62
C VAL A 331 1.31 -22.23 -18.56
N PHE A 332 1.59 -21.63 -19.73
CA PHE A 332 0.57 -21.21 -20.68
C PHE A 332 0.19 -22.34 -21.64
N ASN A 333 -1.10 -22.60 -21.70
CA ASN A 333 -1.71 -23.39 -22.77
C ASN A 333 -2.21 -22.46 -23.90
N GLN A 334 -2.69 -23.02 -25.02
CA GLN A 334 -3.09 -22.23 -26.19
C GLN A 334 -4.13 -21.14 -25.88
N TYR A 335 -5.05 -21.35 -24.93
CA TYR A 335 -6.04 -20.34 -24.51
C TYR A 335 -5.40 -19.17 -23.73
N ASP A 336 -4.30 -19.40 -23.01
CA ASP A 336 -3.60 -18.35 -22.26
C ASP A 336 -2.78 -17.45 -23.20
N LEU A 337 -2.26 -18.01 -24.31
CA LEU A 337 -1.45 -17.28 -25.29
C LEU A 337 -2.23 -16.14 -25.97
N ASP A 338 -3.55 -16.24 -26.10
CA ASP A 338 -4.38 -15.13 -26.59
C ASP A 338 -4.46 -13.94 -25.62
N TYR A 339 -4.13 -14.14 -24.33
CA TYR A 339 -3.99 -13.08 -23.31
C TYR A 339 -2.54 -12.64 -23.07
N LEU A 340 -1.56 -13.31 -23.68
CA LEU A 340 -0.15 -12.92 -23.67
C LEU A 340 0.14 -12.01 -24.88
N LYS A 341 0.72 -10.84 -24.61
CA LYS A 341 1.15 -9.87 -25.63
C LYS A 341 2.61 -9.52 -25.44
N ILE A 342 3.33 -9.33 -26.54
CA ILE A 342 4.70 -8.85 -26.55
C ILE A 342 4.68 -7.36 -26.89
N HIS A 343 5.30 -6.55 -26.03
CA HIS A 343 5.38 -5.09 -26.17
C HIS A 343 6.83 -4.67 -26.43
N ALA A 344 7.06 -3.95 -27.52
CA ALA A 344 8.39 -3.53 -28.01
C ALA A 344 8.44 -2.01 -28.27
N GLY A 345 9.64 -1.41 -28.27
CA GLY A 345 9.82 0.00 -28.65
C GLY A 345 9.19 0.99 -27.67
N THR A 346 9.24 0.67 -26.38
CA THR A 346 8.82 1.53 -25.28
C THR A 346 9.80 1.36 -24.13
N ASN A 347 10.20 2.46 -23.47
CA ASN A 347 10.92 2.39 -22.20
C ASN A 347 9.95 2.29 -21.01
N TRP A 348 8.63 2.38 -21.22
CA TRP A 348 7.64 2.42 -20.14
C TRP A 348 6.66 1.24 -20.16
N LEU A 349 6.21 0.81 -18.97
CA LEU A 349 5.22 -0.26 -18.82
C LEU A 349 3.77 0.22 -19.01
N ASP A 350 3.45 1.48 -18.74
CA ASP A 350 2.13 2.07 -19.03
C ASP A 350 1.97 2.41 -20.53
N VAL A 351 3.03 2.87 -21.20
CA VAL A 351 3.06 3.01 -22.66
C VAL A 351 3.12 1.61 -23.32
N PRO A 352 2.23 1.29 -24.29
CA PRO A 352 2.20 -0.04 -24.89
C PRO A 352 3.29 -0.29 -25.95
N GLY A 353 3.83 0.75 -26.59
CA GLY A 353 4.75 0.60 -27.73
C GLY A 353 4.08 -0.11 -28.91
N ALA A 354 4.87 -0.86 -29.69
CA ALA A 354 4.38 -1.80 -30.68
C ALA A 354 3.95 -3.11 -29.99
N VAL A 355 2.75 -3.60 -30.29
CA VAL A 355 2.14 -4.77 -29.63
C VAL A 355 1.98 -5.93 -30.61
N TYR A 356 2.42 -7.12 -30.22
CA TYR A 356 2.39 -8.33 -31.04
C TYR A 356 1.67 -9.49 -30.33
N ASP A 357 0.83 -10.19 -31.07
CA ASP A 357 0.15 -11.40 -30.60
C ASP A 357 1.06 -12.62 -30.65
N VAL A 358 0.99 -13.45 -29.60
CA VAL A 358 1.66 -14.76 -29.56
C VAL A 358 0.84 -15.80 -30.30
N GLU A 359 1.53 -16.62 -31.10
CA GLU A 359 0.98 -17.79 -31.80
C GLU A 359 1.21 -19.06 -30.99
N SER A 360 2.46 -19.29 -30.61
CA SER A 360 2.93 -20.49 -29.92
C SER A 360 4.20 -20.18 -29.12
N VAL A 361 4.63 -21.12 -28.26
CA VAL A 361 5.87 -21.04 -27.48
C VAL A 361 6.64 -22.34 -27.57
N SER A 362 7.96 -22.27 -27.74
CA SER A 362 8.87 -23.41 -27.65
C SER A 362 9.63 -23.34 -26.34
N VAL A 363 9.40 -24.31 -25.45
CA VAL A 363 10.08 -24.41 -24.15
C VAL A 363 11.13 -25.51 -24.22
N ASN A 364 12.33 -25.26 -23.68
CA ASN A 364 13.39 -26.27 -23.66
C ASN A 364 12.93 -27.52 -22.86
N SER A 365 12.92 -28.68 -23.50
CA SER A 365 12.43 -29.93 -22.91
C SER A 365 13.28 -30.47 -21.75
N GLN A 366 14.49 -29.92 -21.55
CA GLN A 366 15.38 -30.22 -20.43
C GLN A 366 15.26 -29.18 -19.31
N TYR A 367 14.31 -28.25 -19.37
CA TYR A 367 14.05 -27.29 -18.29
C TYR A 367 13.66 -27.98 -16.98
N ASN A 368 14.37 -27.65 -15.90
CA ASN A 368 14.12 -28.20 -14.57
C ASN A 368 13.77 -27.07 -13.60
N GLU A 369 12.49 -26.98 -13.20
CA GLU A 369 11.98 -25.97 -12.26
C GLU A 369 12.61 -26.03 -10.86
N ASN A 370 12.88 -27.24 -10.34
CA ASN A 370 13.39 -27.41 -8.97
C ASN A 370 14.86 -26.95 -8.84
N LEU A 371 15.61 -27.01 -9.93
CA LEU A 371 17.02 -26.63 -10.00
C LEU A 371 17.26 -25.30 -10.74
N ILE A 372 16.28 -24.83 -11.52
CA ILE A 372 16.33 -23.64 -12.38
C ILE A 372 17.47 -23.78 -13.43
N ILE A 373 17.53 -24.97 -14.02
CA ILE A 373 18.51 -25.34 -15.07
C ILE A 373 17.78 -25.36 -16.42
N ASN A 374 18.46 -24.91 -17.48
CA ASN A 374 17.94 -24.82 -18.85
C ASN A 374 16.67 -23.94 -18.97
N ASP A 375 16.61 -22.84 -18.22
CA ASP A 375 15.47 -21.91 -18.14
C ASP A 375 15.42 -20.98 -19.38
N VAL A 376 15.19 -21.56 -20.56
CA VAL A 376 15.13 -20.87 -21.85
C VAL A 376 13.89 -21.28 -22.67
N ALA A 377 13.25 -20.31 -23.30
CA ALA A 377 12.14 -20.50 -24.22
C ALA A 377 12.13 -19.47 -25.35
N LEU A 378 11.48 -19.83 -26.46
CA LEU A 378 11.13 -18.92 -27.53
C LEU A 378 9.62 -18.64 -27.52
N ILE A 379 9.24 -17.42 -27.90
CA ILE A 379 7.87 -17.04 -28.21
C ILE A 379 7.80 -16.72 -29.69
N HIS A 380 6.83 -17.32 -30.37
CA HIS A 380 6.61 -17.16 -31.81
C HIS A 380 5.40 -16.24 -32.04
N LEU A 381 5.58 -15.19 -32.82
CA LEU A 381 4.56 -14.16 -33.08
C LEU A 381 3.64 -14.54 -34.25
N LYS A 382 2.36 -14.18 -34.15
CA LYS A 382 1.40 -14.32 -35.27
C LYS A 382 1.75 -13.41 -36.45
N ASN A 383 2.24 -12.20 -36.16
CA ASN A 383 2.54 -11.14 -37.13
C ASN A 383 4.00 -10.69 -37.06
N PRO A 384 4.64 -10.27 -38.17
CA PRO A 384 6.05 -9.87 -38.19
C PRO A 384 6.30 -8.51 -37.52
N ILE A 385 7.43 -8.41 -36.81
CA ILE A 385 7.93 -7.16 -36.24
C ILE A 385 8.31 -6.15 -37.33
N THR A 386 7.87 -4.90 -37.14
CA THR A 386 8.25 -3.77 -37.99
C THR A 386 9.37 -2.98 -37.33
N TYR A 387 10.59 -3.13 -37.84
CA TYR A 387 11.78 -2.50 -37.29
C TYR A 387 11.79 -0.97 -37.49
N ASN A 388 12.33 -0.26 -36.50
CA ASN A 388 12.50 1.19 -36.47
C ASN A 388 13.58 1.55 -35.42
N VAL A 389 13.85 2.83 -35.16
CA VAL A 389 14.92 3.25 -34.23
C VAL A 389 14.74 2.78 -32.78
N LEU A 390 13.52 2.38 -32.38
CA LEU A 390 13.22 1.81 -31.06
C LEU A 390 12.98 0.29 -31.08
N VAL A 391 13.02 -0.35 -32.26
CA VAL A 391 12.66 -1.77 -32.43
C VAL A 391 13.63 -2.43 -33.41
N GLN A 392 14.58 -3.23 -32.92
CA GLN A 392 15.61 -3.92 -33.68
C GLN A 392 15.92 -5.29 -33.05
N PRO A 393 16.40 -6.29 -33.80
CA PRO A 393 16.88 -7.54 -33.23
C PRO A 393 18.23 -7.38 -32.50
N ILE A 394 18.57 -8.34 -31.63
CA ILE A 394 19.91 -8.51 -31.05
C ILE A 394 20.54 -9.83 -31.52
N ASN A 395 21.85 -9.79 -31.79
CA ASN A 395 22.63 -10.98 -32.13
C ASN A 395 22.95 -11.81 -30.88
N LEU A 396 22.95 -13.13 -31.01
CA LEU A 396 23.30 -14.04 -29.91
C LEU A 396 24.79 -14.35 -29.89
N VAL A 397 25.39 -14.47 -28.70
CA VAL A 397 26.80 -14.87 -28.56
C VAL A 397 26.97 -16.36 -28.91
N THR A 398 27.95 -16.67 -29.76
CA THR A 398 28.29 -18.06 -30.15
C THR A 398 29.41 -18.67 -29.28
N THR A 399 30.25 -17.83 -28.65
CA THR A 399 31.29 -18.25 -27.71
C THR A 399 31.58 -17.12 -26.72
N ASP A 400 31.70 -17.47 -25.44
CA ASP A 400 31.79 -16.54 -24.30
C ASP A 400 33.12 -16.63 -23.54
N LYS A 401 34.09 -17.40 -24.06
CA LYS A 401 35.40 -17.70 -23.46
C LYS A 401 36.24 -16.47 -23.08
N GLU A 402 35.98 -15.31 -23.68
CA GLU A 402 36.74 -14.06 -23.46
C GLU A 402 35.92 -13.00 -22.70
N LEU A 403 34.73 -13.36 -22.21
CA LEU A 403 33.84 -12.45 -21.48
C LEU A 403 34.12 -12.39 -19.97
N GLU A 404 34.81 -13.35 -19.37
CA GLU A 404 35.11 -13.32 -17.93
C GLU A 404 35.89 -12.05 -17.56
N GLY A 405 35.41 -11.31 -16.55
CA GLY A 405 35.97 -10.01 -16.16
C GLY A 405 35.70 -8.85 -17.11
N LYS A 406 34.80 -8.99 -18.10
CA LYS A 406 34.35 -7.90 -18.98
C LYS A 406 33.08 -7.23 -18.44
N PRO A 407 32.86 -5.93 -18.74
CA PRO A 407 31.58 -5.29 -18.49
C PRO A 407 30.48 -5.88 -19.36
N CYS A 408 29.27 -5.85 -18.83
CA CYS A 408 28.02 -6.25 -19.48
C CYS A 408 26.89 -5.38 -18.95
N THR A 409 25.81 -5.23 -19.71
CA THR A 409 24.64 -4.42 -19.35
C THR A 409 23.44 -5.32 -19.19
N LEU A 410 22.72 -5.17 -18.08
CA LEU A 410 21.39 -5.71 -17.88
C LEU A 410 20.37 -4.59 -18.08
N SER A 411 19.29 -4.88 -18.82
CA SER A 411 18.17 -3.96 -19.02
C SER A 411 16.83 -4.65 -18.74
N GLY A 412 15.91 -3.93 -18.10
CA GLY A 412 14.68 -4.53 -17.58
C GLY A 412 13.75 -3.55 -16.87
N TRP A 413 12.71 -4.09 -16.23
CA TRP A 413 11.71 -3.31 -15.47
C TRP A 413 11.52 -3.88 -14.05
N GLY A 414 12.50 -4.63 -13.54
CA GLY A 414 12.42 -5.29 -12.25
C GLY A 414 12.24 -4.35 -11.06
N ASN A 415 12.01 -4.96 -9.90
CA ASN A 415 11.88 -4.25 -8.63
C ASN A 415 13.16 -3.46 -8.30
N THR A 416 13.08 -2.14 -8.40
CA THR A 416 14.17 -1.19 -8.11
C THR A 416 14.51 -1.02 -6.63
N SER A 417 13.91 -1.82 -5.75
CA SER A 417 14.26 -1.93 -4.33
C SER A 417 13.81 -3.29 -3.79
N LEU A 418 14.46 -3.76 -2.71
CA LEU A 418 14.25 -5.09 -2.11
C LEU A 418 12.78 -5.42 -1.76
N ASN A 419 11.95 -4.39 -1.56
CA ASN A 419 10.52 -4.48 -1.27
C ASN A 419 9.67 -3.59 -2.21
N GLY A 420 10.21 -3.23 -3.37
CA GLY A 420 9.59 -2.36 -4.36
C GLY A 420 8.56 -3.06 -5.23
N SER A 421 8.09 -2.32 -6.24
CA SER A 421 7.40 -2.85 -7.41
C SER A 421 8.29 -2.70 -8.64
N THR A 422 7.96 -3.43 -9.71
CA THR A 422 8.53 -3.25 -11.05
C THR A 422 8.51 -1.77 -11.43
N SER A 423 9.63 -1.23 -11.88
CA SER A 423 9.71 0.17 -12.32
C SER A 423 8.82 0.39 -13.54
N ASN A 424 8.16 1.55 -13.64
CA ASN A 424 7.50 1.90 -14.89
C ASN A 424 8.56 2.18 -15.97
N ASN A 425 9.64 2.89 -15.60
CA ASN A 425 10.76 3.19 -16.47
C ASN A 425 11.68 1.96 -16.57
N MET A 426 12.09 1.60 -17.79
CA MET A 426 13.14 0.63 -18.01
C MET A 426 14.41 1.10 -17.30
N GLN A 427 15.09 0.20 -16.60
CA GLN A 427 16.37 0.47 -15.96
C GLN A 427 17.51 -0.14 -16.79
N GLU A 428 18.69 0.49 -16.75
CA GLU A 428 19.96 -0.11 -17.17
C GLU A 428 20.94 -0.17 -16.00
N ILE A 429 21.69 -1.26 -15.87
CA ILE A 429 22.79 -1.43 -14.91
C ILE A 429 24.00 -2.05 -15.60
N GLU A 430 25.19 -1.49 -15.34
CA GLU A 430 26.46 -2.07 -15.78
C GLU A 430 26.98 -3.03 -14.70
N LEU A 431 27.37 -4.22 -15.12
CA LEU A 431 27.79 -5.34 -14.29
C LEU A 431 29.06 -5.96 -14.86
N THR A 432 29.80 -6.74 -14.08
CA THR A 432 30.96 -7.50 -14.59
C THR A 432 30.63 -8.98 -14.70
N VAL A 433 30.93 -9.63 -15.83
CA VAL A 433 30.77 -11.08 -15.98
C VAL A 433 31.71 -11.80 -15.01
N TYR A 434 31.15 -12.60 -14.10
CA TYR A 434 31.88 -13.26 -13.03
C TYR A 434 32.45 -14.60 -13.51
N PRO A 435 33.73 -14.94 -13.22
CA PRO A 435 34.33 -16.18 -13.69
C PRO A 435 33.55 -17.43 -13.29
N GLN A 436 33.35 -18.36 -14.22
CA GLN A 436 32.50 -19.54 -14.07
C GLN A 436 32.95 -20.44 -12.92
N LYS A 437 34.27 -20.54 -12.70
CA LYS A 437 34.88 -21.26 -11.57
C LYS A 437 34.46 -20.67 -10.23
N ASP A 438 34.50 -19.35 -10.12
CA ASP A 438 34.29 -18.64 -8.85
C ASP A 438 32.79 -18.48 -8.57
N CYS A 439 31.96 -18.37 -9.63
CA CYS A 439 30.51 -18.50 -9.49
C CYS A 439 30.09 -19.88 -8.96
N LYS A 440 30.66 -20.97 -9.49
CA LYS A 440 30.43 -22.34 -8.98
C LYS A 440 30.86 -22.50 -7.52
N ALA A 441 31.91 -21.80 -7.08
CA ALA A 441 32.36 -21.80 -5.70
C ALA A 441 31.41 -21.02 -4.77
N ALA A 442 30.88 -19.88 -5.23
CA ALA A 442 29.93 -19.06 -4.48
C ALA A 442 28.50 -19.66 -4.43
N GLN A 443 28.10 -20.37 -5.48
CA GLN A 443 26.73 -20.82 -5.70
C GLN A 443 26.70 -22.31 -6.13
N PRO A 444 26.55 -23.26 -5.19
CA PRO A 444 26.65 -24.71 -5.46
C PRO A 444 25.60 -25.31 -6.41
N LYS A 445 24.65 -24.52 -6.93
CA LYS A 445 23.66 -24.92 -7.94
C LYS A 445 24.06 -24.55 -9.38
N VAL A 446 25.16 -23.82 -9.57
CA VAL A 446 25.60 -23.33 -10.88
C VAL A 446 26.14 -24.47 -11.75
N THR A 447 25.65 -24.51 -12.98
CA THR A 447 26.05 -25.48 -14.02
C THR A 447 26.71 -24.78 -15.19
N ASP A 448 27.21 -25.53 -16.17
CA ASP A 448 27.81 -24.93 -17.38
C ASP A 448 26.79 -24.34 -18.36
N SER A 449 25.48 -24.56 -18.16
CA SER A 449 24.42 -23.80 -18.83
C SER A 449 24.04 -22.50 -18.10
N HIS A 450 24.81 -22.10 -17.09
CA HIS A 450 24.68 -20.82 -16.38
C HIS A 450 25.89 -19.92 -16.61
N ILE A 451 25.64 -18.61 -16.68
CA ILE A 451 26.62 -17.51 -16.68
C ILE A 451 26.24 -16.56 -15.54
N CYS A 452 27.21 -15.86 -14.96
CA CYS A 452 26.99 -15.07 -13.76
C CYS A 452 27.52 -13.64 -13.88
N THR A 453 26.99 -12.72 -13.08
CA THR A 453 27.55 -11.38 -12.89
C THR A 453 27.97 -11.15 -11.45
N LEU A 454 29.05 -10.38 -11.27
CA LEU A 454 29.44 -9.85 -9.97
C LEU A 454 28.59 -8.61 -9.68
N THR A 455 28.08 -8.55 -8.45
CA THR A 455 27.18 -7.52 -7.93
C THR A 455 27.61 -7.16 -6.52
N THR A 456 27.52 -5.89 -6.12
CA THR A 456 27.67 -5.50 -4.71
C THR A 456 26.33 -5.53 -3.98
N GLU A 457 26.33 -5.29 -2.66
CA GLU A 457 25.08 -5.16 -1.90
C GLU A 457 24.35 -3.88 -2.36
N GLY A 458 23.12 -4.03 -2.83
CA GLY A 458 22.36 -2.95 -3.48
C GLY A 458 22.33 -2.97 -5.01
N GLU A 459 22.96 -3.95 -5.68
CA GLU A 459 23.01 -4.09 -7.15
C GLU A 459 22.53 -5.47 -7.63
N GLY A 460 21.97 -5.57 -8.84
CA GLY A 460 21.67 -6.84 -9.49
C GLY A 460 20.26 -6.95 -10.11
N ALA A 461 19.97 -8.11 -10.69
CA ALA A 461 18.68 -8.46 -11.28
C ALA A 461 17.60 -8.71 -10.21
N CYS A 462 16.34 -8.38 -10.50
CA CYS A 462 15.25 -8.59 -9.55
C CYS A 462 13.92 -9.00 -10.19
N TYR A 463 12.90 -9.17 -9.34
CA TYR A 463 11.56 -9.59 -9.75
C TYR A 463 10.98 -8.66 -10.82
N GLY A 464 10.75 -9.21 -12.03
CA GLY A 464 10.32 -8.50 -13.24
C GLY A 464 11.35 -8.57 -14.37
N ASP A 465 12.64 -8.68 -14.06
CA ASP A 465 13.69 -8.78 -15.08
C ASP A 465 13.77 -10.17 -15.74
N PHE A 466 13.15 -11.20 -15.14
CA PHE A 466 13.14 -12.59 -15.64
C PHE A 466 12.84 -12.66 -17.14
N GLY A 467 13.63 -13.42 -17.88
CA GLY A 467 13.56 -13.51 -19.34
C GLY A 467 14.25 -12.36 -20.10
N GLY A 468 14.58 -11.25 -19.43
CA GLY A 468 15.31 -10.12 -20.01
C GLY A 468 16.74 -10.48 -20.42
N PRO A 469 17.35 -9.69 -21.33
CA PRO A 469 18.69 -9.92 -21.85
C PRO A 469 19.77 -9.40 -20.90
N LEU A 470 20.84 -10.18 -20.77
CA LEU A 470 22.16 -9.70 -20.36
C LEU A 470 23.02 -9.56 -21.63
N VAL A 471 23.59 -8.37 -21.85
CA VAL A 471 24.26 -7.99 -23.11
C VAL A 471 25.72 -7.62 -22.86
N ALA A 472 26.63 -8.01 -23.74
CA ALA A 472 28.00 -7.48 -23.78
C ALA A 472 28.46 -7.37 -25.23
N ASN A 473 29.21 -6.31 -25.58
CA ASN A 473 29.70 -6.07 -26.95
C ASN A 473 28.59 -6.19 -28.02
N GLU A 474 27.43 -5.58 -27.77
CA GLU A 474 26.23 -5.58 -28.64
C GLU A 474 25.60 -6.97 -28.92
N VAL A 475 26.09 -8.04 -28.29
CA VAL A 475 25.50 -9.39 -28.36
C VAL A 475 24.87 -9.81 -27.03
N GLN A 476 23.78 -10.57 -27.10
CA GLN A 476 23.17 -11.15 -25.89
C GLN A 476 23.97 -12.35 -25.42
N ILE A 477 24.36 -12.34 -24.15
CA ILE A 477 25.22 -13.33 -23.49
C ILE A 477 24.46 -14.16 -22.45
N GLY A 478 23.37 -13.63 -21.90
CA GLY A 478 22.56 -14.28 -20.88
C GLY A 478 21.07 -13.96 -20.96
N ILE A 479 20.29 -14.74 -20.23
CA ILE A 479 18.84 -14.55 -20.00
C ILE A 479 18.63 -14.55 -18.48
N VAL A 480 17.95 -13.53 -17.93
CA VAL A 480 17.68 -13.46 -16.49
C VAL A 480 16.82 -14.65 -16.05
N SER A 481 17.33 -15.44 -15.11
CA SER A 481 16.77 -16.76 -14.78
C SER A 481 16.72 -17.01 -13.26
N PHE A 482 17.85 -16.85 -12.57
CA PHE A 482 17.99 -17.12 -11.15
C PHE A 482 18.61 -15.91 -10.46
N SER A 483 17.74 -14.97 -10.05
CA SER A 483 18.09 -14.07 -8.95
C SER A 483 18.04 -14.89 -7.65
N THR A 484 19.20 -15.15 -7.04
CA THR A 484 19.25 -15.21 -5.57
C THR A 484 18.64 -13.92 -5.03
N SER A 485 18.06 -13.92 -3.82
CA SER A 485 17.37 -12.75 -3.24
C SER A 485 18.06 -11.43 -3.62
N CYS A 486 17.35 -10.56 -4.36
CA CYS A 486 17.98 -9.51 -5.16
C CYS A 486 18.97 -8.68 -4.35
N ALA A 487 20.13 -8.34 -4.92
CA ALA A 487 21.06 -7.37 -4.34
C ALA A 487 21.61 -7.69 -2.93
N PHE A 488 21.63 -8.96 -2.52
CA PHE A 488 22.27 -9.44 -1.28
C PHE A 488 23.81 -9.59 -1.37
N GLY A 489 24.47 -9.06 -2.40
CA GLY A 489 25.94 -9.16 -2.57
C GLY A 489 26.46 -10.55 -2.93
N PHE A 490 25.61 -11.42 -3.49
CA PHE A 490 26.00 -12.71 -4.08
C PHE A 490 25.85 -12.65 -5.60
N PRO A 491 26.69 -13.36 -6.39
CA PRO A 491 26.59 -13.35 -7.85
C PRO A 491 25.21 -13.76 -8.35
N ASP A 492 24.65 -12.95 -9.25
CA ASP A 492 23.41 -13.25 -9.98
C ASP A 492 23.66 -14.30 -11.06
N ILE A 493 22.64 -15.14 -11.33
CA ILE A 493 22.75 -16.29 -12.22
C ILE A 493 21.75 -16.18 -13.38
N TYR A 494 22.30 -16.27 -14.59
CA TYR A 494 21.61 -16.12 -15.87
C TYR A 494 21.76 -17.43 -16.65
N THR A 495 20.79 -17.75 -17.49
CA THR A 495 20.92 -18.87 -18.43
C THR A 495 21.85 -18.45 -19.56
N ARG A 496 22.93 -19.21 -19.77
CA ARG A 496 24.06 -18.89 -20.66
C ARG A 496 23.67 -19.08 -22.12
N VAL A 497 23.60 -18.00 -22.90
CA VAL A 497 23.10 -18.04 -24.29
C VAL A 497 23.94 -18.97 -25.18
N SER A 498 25.26 -18.96 -25.04
CA SER A 498 26.18 -19.79 -25.84
C SER A 498 25.85 -21.29 -25.76
N SER A 499 25.35 -21.77 -24.62
CA SER A 499 24.96 -23.18 -24.41
C SER A 499 23.69 -23.59 -25.16
N PHE A 500 22.89 -22.64 -25.63
CA PHE A 500 21.58 -22.89 -26.25
C PHE A 500 21.46 -22.40 -27.69
N VAL A 501 22.50 -21.83 -28.30
CA VAL A 501 22.44 -21.32 -29.69
C VAL A 501 21.90 -22.37 -30.66
N THR A 502 22.39 -23.62 -30.60
CA THR A 502 21.88 -24.72 -31.43
C THR A 502 20.38 -24.95 -31.23
N TRP A 503 19.94 -25.09 -29.97
CA TRP A 503 18.53 -25.31 -29.63
C TRP A 503 17.66 -24.14 -30.10
N ILE A 504 18.11 -22.89 -29.90
CA ILE A 504 17.42 -21.69 -30.37
C ILE A 504 17.27 -21.73 -31.89
N THR A 505 18.36 -21.95 -32.63
CA THR A 505 18.37 -21.98 -34.11
C THR A 505 17.47 -23.09 -34.68
N GLU A 506 17.40 -24.25 -34.02
CA GLU A 506 16.51 -25.35 -34.40
C GLU A 506 15.02 -25.02 -34.22
N HIS A 507 14.69 -24.17 -33.24
CA HIS A 507 13.30 -23.86 -32.84
C HIS A 507 12.80 -22.49 -33.32
N LEU A 508 13.57 -21.72 -34.10
CA LEU A 508 13.09 -20.47 -34.71
C LEU A 508 11.93 -20.73 -35.69
N LYS A 509 10.84 -19.97 -35.54
CA LYS A 509 9.81 -19.80 -36.60
C LYS A 509 10.45 -19.11 -37.80
N LYS A 510 10.18 -19.61 -39.01
CA LYS A 510 10.77 -19.17 -40.29
C LYS A 510 9.73 -18.45 -41.15
#